data_AF-A0A1H3G9P2-F1
#
_entry.id   AF-A0A1H3G9P2-F1
#
_cell.length_a   1.000
_cell.length_b   1.000
_cell.length_c   1.000
_cell.angle_alpha   90.00
_cell.angle_beta   90.00
_cell.angle_gamma   90.00
#
_symmetry.space_group_name_H-M   'P 1'
#
loop_
_entity.id
_entity.type
_entity.pdbx_description
1 polymer ?
#
loop_
_entity_poly.entity_id
_entity_poly.type
_entity_poly.pdbx_seq_one_letter_code
_entity_poly.pdbx_strand_id
1 'polypeptide(L)'
;MSSVAQSQDFYIGWDVGGWNCDKNSRSHDAIVILDASLAIVGQPWRGNLRNSINAAETSNAWIQALFEPCAAADTIHVMSHIYLAIDTPLGFSEELINLITELKGVAALGDSFSNPYLYRKTERLLFEQGLAPLSPIKDMIGSQTTKGMHVLARFARQISSCGVWTDGCSLTVLETYPSGCQRSVMIARLRSRYDALGHEDKEDALTCALVAYLYAEQRELLASPASDIPASEGWVWVPRDALGQSG
;
A
#
# COMPACT_ATOMS: atom_id res chain seq x y z
N MET A 1 15.67 -16.59 34.31
CA MET A 1 14.77 -15.50 33.94
C MET A 1 14.49 -15.64 32.46
N SER A 2 13.36 -16.25 32.10
CA SER A 2 12.98 -16.45 30.70
C SER A 2 12.62 -15.09 30.13
N SER A 3 13.42 -14.58 29.19
CA SER A 3 13.03 -13.44 28.38
C SER A 3 11.78 -13.83 27.59
N VAL A 4 10.63 -13.29 27.98
CA VAL A 4 9.46 -13.28 27.11
C VAL A 4 9.93 -12.56 25.85
N ALA A 5 10.08 -13.28 24.74
CA ALA A 5 10.40 -12.67 23.47
C ALA A 5 9.29 -11.64 23.20
N GLN A 6 9.63 -10.35 23.23
CA GLN A 6 8.68 -9.30 22.90
C GLN A 6 8.29 -9.52 21.44
N SER A 7 6.98 -9.63 21.21
CA SER A 7 6.42 -9.46 19.87
C SER A 7 6.83 -8.07 19.39
N GLN A 8 7.45 -8.01 18.21
CA GLN A 8 7.94 -6.78 17.61
C GLN A 8 7.17 -6.57 16.32
N ASP A 9 6.53 -5.41 16.20
CA ASP A 9 5.83 -5.04 14.98
C ASP A 9 6.81 -4.44 13.98
N PHE A 10 6.59 -4.75 12.70
CA PHE A 10 7.31 -4.14 11.59
C PHE A 10 6.35 -3.44 10.66
N TYR A 11 6.79 -2.29 10.15
CA TYR A 11 6.04 -1.46 9.22
C TYR A 11 6.80 -1.42 7.90
N ILE A 12 6.20 -2.00 6.87
CA ILE A 12 6.80 -2.15 5.54
C ILE A 12 6.06 -1.23 4.59
N GLY A 13 6.82 -0.50 3.80
CA GLY A 13 6.30 0.23 2.66
C GLY A 13 6.82 -0.36 1.36
N TRP A 14 5.93 -0.48 0.38
CA TRP A 14 6.23 -1.01 -0.94
C TRP A 14 5.78 -0.05 -2.03
N ASP A 15 6.74 0.57 -2.72
CA ASP A 15 6.49 1.21 -4.01
C ASP A 15 6.52 0.15 -5.12
N VAL A 16 5.42 0.00 -5.85
CA VAL A 16 5.17 -1.16 -6.70
C VAL A 16 5.71 -0.95 -8.10
N GLY A 17 6.65 -1.81 -8.49
CA GLY A 17 7.13 -1.91 -9.86
C GLY A 17 6.26 -2.79 -10.74
N GLY A 18 6.41 -2.66 -12.07
CA GLY A 18 5.77 -3.58 -13.01
C GLY A 18 6.26 -5.03 -12.86
N TRP A 19 5.54 -5.98 -13.47
CA TRP A 19 5.90 -7.41 -13.40
C TRP A 19 7.31 -7.73 -13.94
N ASN A 20 7.70 -7.06 -15.04
CA ASN A 20 8.96 -7.29 -15.76
C ASN A 20 9.88 -6.06 -15.67
N CYS A 21 9.92 -5.43 -14.50
CA CYS A 21 10.66 -4.20 -14.29
C CYS A 21 12.18 -4.35 -14.36
N ASP A 22 12.71 -5.57 -14.37
CA ASP A 22 14.14 -5.88 -14.61
C ASP A 22 14.68 -5.28 -15.92
N LYS A 23 13.80 -5.00 -16.88
CA LYS A 23 14.14 -4.37 -18.17
C LYS A 23 13.75 -2.90 -18.27
N ASN A 24 13.13 -2.34 -17.24
CA ASN A 24 12.66 -0.95 -17.20
C ASN A 24 13.08 -0.29 -15.89
N SER A 25 14.18 0.47 -15.95
CA SER A 25 14.75 1.16 -14.79
C SER A 25 13.84 2.21 -14.14
N ARG A 26 12.69 2.54 -14.73
CA ARG A 26 11.73 3.54 -14.21
C ARG A 26 10.54 2.94 -13.43
N SER A 27 10.47 1.63 -13.25
CA SER A 27 9.30 1.00 -12.63
C SER A 27 9.71 -0.19 -11.76
N HIS A 28 10.77 -0.04 -10.96
CA HIS A 28 11.20 -1.10 -10.05
C HIS A 28 10.32 -1.12 -8.81
N ASP A 29 10.27 -2.26 -8.15
CA ASP A 29 9.78 -2.32 -6.78
C ASP A 29 10.81 -1.64 -5.87
N ALA A 30 10.34 -0.95 -4.83
CA ALA A 30 11.17 -0.55 -3.71
C ALA A 30 10.55 -0.93 -2.37
N ILE A 31 11.39 -1.36 -1.43
CA ILE A 31 10.97 -1.81 -0.10
C ILE A 31 11.75 -1.04 0.96
N VAL A 32 11.02 -0.55 1.96
CA VAL A 32 11.58 -0.01 3.21
C VAL A 32 10.88 -0.68 4.38
N ILE A 33 11.67 -1.14 5.35
CA ILE A 33 11.20 -1.82 6.55
C ILE A 33 11.59 -0.97 7.76
N LEU A 34 10.62 -0.68 8.62
CA LEU A 34 10.80 0.02 9.88
C LEU A 34 10.47 -0.90 11.05
N ASP A 35 11.19 -0.77 12.16
CA ASP A 35 10.84 -1.38 13.42
C ASP A 35 9.92 -0.49 14.28
N ALA A 36 9.51 -0.99 15.44
CA ALA A 36 8.72 -0.26 16.45
C ALA A 36 9.33 1.07 16.91
N SER A 37 10.65 1.26 16.79
CA SER A 37 11.33 2.52 17.12
C SER A 37 11.40 3.50 15.95
N LEU A 38 10.85 3.11 14.80
CA LEU A 38 11.00 3.79 13.50
C LEU A 38 12.46 3.85 13.03
N ALA A 39 13.26 2.83 13.37
CA ALA A 39 14.56 2.64 12.74
C ALA A 39 14.41 1.83 11.45
N ILE A 40 15.17 2.18 10.42
CA ILE A 40 15.23 1.37 9.19
C ILE A 40 15.93 0.05 9.53
N VAL A 41 15.26 -1.05 9.22
CA VAL A 41 15.78 -2.41 9.40
C VAL A 41 16.47 -2.85 8.12
N GLY A 42 17.75 -3.23 8.23
CA GLY A 42 18.56 -3.60 7.07
C GLY A 42 18.84 -2.40 6.17
N GLN A 43 18.58 -2.52 4.87
CA GLN A 43 18.82 -1.49 3.86
C GLN A 43 17.60 -1.31 2.93
N PRO A 44 17.20 -0.05 2.62
CA PRO A 44 16.19 0.23 1.60
C PRO A 44 16.56 -0.41 0.26
N TRP A 45 15.69 -1.29 -0.22
CA TRP A 45 15.93 -2.08 -1.42
C TRP A 45 15.16 -1.57 -2.63
N ARG A 46 15.70 -1.81 -3.83
CA ARG A 46 15.04 -1.53 -5.10
C ARG A 46 15.38 -2.60 -6.14
N GLY A 47 14.38 -3.18 -6.80
CA GLY A 47 14.57 -4.26 -7.78
C GLY A 47 13.27 -4.85 -8.33
N ASN A 48 13.23 -6.16 -8.55
CA ASN A 48 12.02 -6.87 -9.02
C ASN A 48 11.64 -8.02 -8.07
N LEU A 49 10.47 -7.92 -7.43
CA LEU A 49 9.92 -8.92 -6.51
C LEU A 49 9.21 -10.08 -7.22
N ARG A 50 9.06 -10.08 -8.55
CA ARG A 50 8.33 -11.14 -9.29
C ARG A 50 8.80 -12.55 -8.93
N ASN A 51 10.13 -12.77 -8.84
CA ASN A 51 10.66 -14.09 -8.51
C ASN A 51 10.35 -14.49 -7.06
N SER A 52 10.47 -13.54 -6.12
CA SER A 52 10.08 -13.71 -4.71
C SER A 52 8.58 -14.04 -4.58
N ILE A 53 7.72 -13.31 -5.29
CA ILE A 53 6.28 -13.55 -5.34
C ILE A 53 5.99 -14.96 -5.87
N ASN A 54 6.66 -15.38 -6.94
CA ASN A 54 6.45 -16.73 -7.50
C ASN A 54 6.86 -17.83 -6.52
N ALA A 55 8.01 -17.68 -5.85
CA ALA A 55 8.57 -18.68 -4.95
C ALA A 55 7.82 -18.80 -3.62
N ALA A 56 7.18 -17.74 -3.13
CA ALA A 56 6.48 -17.76 -1.85
C ALA A 56 5.17 -18.57 -1.92
N GLU A 57 5.06 -19.67 -1.17
CA GLU A 57 3.84 -20.48 -1.11
C GLU A 57 2.87 -20.06 -0.01
N THR A 58 3.35 -19.30 0.98
CA THR A 58 2.60 -18.89 2.18
C THR A 58 2.84 -17.42 2.49
N SER A 59 1.95 -16.81 3.28
CA SER A 59 2.13 -15.44 3.77
C SER A 59 3.43 -15.26 4.54
N ASN A 60 3.83 -16.24 5.36
CA ASN A 60 5.12 -16.21 6.06
C ASN A 60 6.30 -16.26 5.10
N ALA A 61 6.27 -17.12 4.07
CA ALA A 61 7.33 -17.16 3.06
C ALA A 61 7.41 -15.84 2.27
N TRP A 62 6.25 -15.22 1.99
CA TRP A 62 6.20 -13.91 1.35
C TRP A 62 6.82 -12.82 2.22
N ILE A 63 6.48 -12.78 3.51
CA ILE A 63 7.06 -11.84 4.46
C ILE A 63 8.59 -12.02 4.51
N GLN A 64 9.09 -13.25 4.66
CA GLN A 64 10.54 -13.53 4.65
C GLN A 64 11.21 -12.98 3.37
N ALA A 65 10.57 -13.20 2.22
CA ALA A 65 11.08 -12.74 0.93
C ALA A 65 11.09 -11.20 0.76
N LEU A 66 10.39 -10.44 1.62
CA LEU A 66 10.52 -8.98 1.68
C LEU A 66 11.76 -8.53 2.48
N PHE A 67 12.15 -9.29 3.51
CA PHE A 67 13.30 -8.99 4.38
C PHE A 67 14.64 -9.40 3.77
N GLU A 68 14.67 -10.52 3.05
CA GLU A 68 15.87 -11.02 2.37
C GLU A 68 16.60 -9.96 1.51
N PRO A 69 15.95 -9.28 0.55
CA PRO A 69 16.63 -8.30 -0.30
C PRO A 69 17.10 -7.05 0.47
N CYS A 70 16.51 -6.79 1.64
CA CYS A 70 16.91 -5.71 2.54
C CYS A 70 18.09 -6.10 3.46
N ALA A 71 18.66 -7.29 3.30
CA ALA A 71 19.67 -7.87 4.21
C ALA A 71 19.20 -7.94 5.67
N ALA A 72 17.91 -8.27 5.87
CA ALA A 72 17.24 -8.25 7.17
C ALA A 72 16.59 -9.60 7.55
N ALA A 73 16.90 -10.70 6.85
CA ALA A 73 16.24 -11.99 7.05
C ALA A 73 16.30 -12.50 8.51
N ASP A 74 17.40 -12.25 9.23
CA ASP A 74 17.57 -12.72 10.60
C ASP A 74 16.82 -11.87 11.66
N THR A 75 16.17 -10.77 11.25
CA THR A 75 15.54 -9.82 12.18
C THR A 75 14.09 -10.17 12.51
N ILE A 76 13.44 -10.97 11.68
CA ILE A 76 12.02 -11.28 11.87
C ILE A 76 11.81 -12.47 12.81
N HIS A 77 11.00 -12.27 13.84
CA HIS A 77 10.60 -13.33 14.76
C HIS A 77 9.23 -13.91 14.40
N VAL A 78 8.99 -15.18 14.73
CA VAL A 78 7.73 -15.89 14.44
C VAL A 78 6.49 -15.20 15.02
N MET A 79 6.66 -14.39 16.09
CA MET A 79 5.58 -13.66 16.77
C MET A 79 5.46 -12.19 16.33
N SER A 80 6.16 -11.78 15.26
CA SER A 80 6.12 -10.40 14.76
C SER A 80 4.84 -10.15 13.98
N HIS A 81 4.15 -9.04 14.21
CA HIS A 81 3.08 -8.59 13.32
C HIS A 81 3.64 -7.67 12.25
N ILE A 82 3.17 -7.83 11.02
CA ILE A 82 3.65 -7.10 9.85
C ILE A 82 2.51 -6.23 9.32
N TYR A 83 2.76 -4.93 9.24
CA TYR A 83 1.91 -3.97 8.55
C TYR A 83 2.58 -3.58 7.23
N LEU A 84 1.98 -3.97 6.10
CA LEU A 84 2.48 -3.68 4.75
C LEU A 84 1.57 -2.64 4.07
N ALA A 85 2.09 -1.45 3.80
CA ALA A 85 1.42 -0.46 2.97
C ALA A 85 1.97 -0.49 1.54
N ILE A 86 1.07 -0.57 0.56
CA ILE A 86 1.40 -0.77 -0.85
C ILE A 86 0.99 0.46 -1.67
N ASP A 87 1.92 0.99 -2.46
CA ASP A 87 1.69 2.08 -3.42
C ASP A 87 1.24 1.56 -4.78
N THR A 88 0.01 1.09 -4.83
CA THR A 88 -0.69 0.83 -6.08
C THR A 88 -2.17 0.62 -5.79
N PRO A 89 -3.08 0.93 -6.72
CA PRO A 89 -4.49 0.56 -6.53
C PRO A 89 -4.64 -0.94 -6.26
N LEU A 90 -5.35 -1.32 -5.20
CA LEU A 90 -5.59 -2.71 -4.81
C LEU A 90 -6.99 -3.21 -5.16
N GLY A 91 -7.72 -2.45 -5.98
CA GLY A 91 -9.04 -2.80 -6.47
C GLY A 91 -9.40 -2.07 -7.76
N PHE A 92 -10.53 -2.46 -8.32
CA PHE A 92 -11.19 -1.77 -9.43
C PHE A 92 -12.59 -1.35 -9.00
N SER A 93 -13.20 -0.43 -9.73
CA SER A 93 -14.57 0.00 -9.43
C SER A 93 -15.56 -1.11 -9.71
N GLU A 94 -16.65 -1.15 -8.95
CA GLU A 94 -17.73 -2.11 -9.20
C GLU A 94 -18.32 -1.93 -10.60
N GLU A 95 -18.41 -0.70 -11.11
CA GLU A 95 -18.90 -0.45 -12.46
C GLU A 95 -17.98 -1.01 -13.55
N LEU A 96 -16.65 -0.93 -13.39
CA LEU A 96 -15.72 -1.55 -14.33
C LEU A 96 -15.81 -3.09 -14.26
N ILE A 97 -15.91 -3.64 -13.06
CA ILE A 97 -16.06 -5.09 -12.86
C ILE A 97 -17.34 -5.55 -13.57
N ASN A 98 -18.48 -4.91 -13.31
CA ASN A 98 -19.77 -5.23 -13.92
C ASN A 98 -19.74 -5.09 -15.45
N LEU A 99 -19.05 -4.08 -15.99
CA LEU A 99 -18.88 -3.93 -17.43
C LEU A 99 -18.15 -5.14 -18.04
N ILE A 100 -17.08 -5.61 -17.41
CA ILE A 100 -16.24 -6.70 -17.91
C ILE A 100 -16.92 -8.06 -17.73
N THR A 101 -17.56 -8.31 -16.59
CA THR A 101 -18.10 -9.63 -16.24
C THR A 101 -19.55 -9.83 -16.67
N GLU A 102 -20.35 -8.76 -16.72
CA GLU A 102 -21.79 -8.81 -17.01
C GLU A 102 -22.19 -8.06 -18.27
N LEU A 103 -21.26 -7.38 -18.94
CA LEU A 103 -21.54 -6.47 -20.07
C LEU A 103 -22.54 -5.36 -19.69
N LYS A 104 -22.59 -4.99 -18.41
CA LYS A 104 -23.52 -4.00 -17.88
C LYS A 104 -22.90 -2.60 -17.92
N GLY A 105 -23.46 -1.74 -18.77
CA GLY A 105 -23.06 -0.34 -18.87
C GLY A 105 -23.76 0.56 -17.85
N VAL A 106 -23.07 1.61 -17.39
CA VAL A 106 -23.67 2.73 -16.66
C VAL A 106 -24.53 3.59 -17.59
N ALA A 107 -25.57 4.23 -17.05
CA ALA A 107 -26.51 5.03 -17.83
C ALA A 107 -25.89 6.33 -18.39
N ALA A 108 -24.92 6.91 -17.69
CA ALA A 108 -24.24 8.15 -18.09
C ALA A 108 -22.78 8.14 -17.64
N LEU A 109 -21.94 8.82 -18.42
CA LEU A 109 -20.55 9.11 -18.08
C LEU A 109 -20.44 10.60 -17.74
N GLY A 110 -19.74 10.91 -16.66
CA GLY A 110 -19.35 12.29 -16.36
C GLY A 110 -17.96 12.63 -16.91
N ASP A 111 -17.39 13.73 -16.41
CA ASP A 111 -16.01 14.14 -16.68
C ASP A 111 -15.00 13.11 -16.17
N SER A 112 -13.72 13.24 -16.55
CA SER A 112 -12.68 12.24 -16.28
C SER A 112 -12.65 11.75 -14.84
N PHE A 113 -12.64 12.64 -13.84
CA PHE A 113 -12.55 12.27 -12.41
C PHE A 113 -13.84 11.66 -11.86
N SER A 114 -14.98 11.87 -12.53
CA SER A 114 -16.28 11.31 -12.15
C SER A 114 -16.63 10.02 -12.92
N ASN A 115 -15.78 9.61 -13.86
CA ASN A 115 -16.02 8.43 -14.68
C ASN A 115 -15.86 7.15 -13.84
N PRO A 116 -16.94 6.38 -13.63
CA PRO A 116 -16.93 5.24 -12.73
C PRO A 116 -16.16 4.04 -13.29
N TYR A 117 -15.80 4.01 -14.58
CA TYR A 117 -14.92 2.97 -15.13
C TYR A 117 -13.44 3.28 -14.91
N LEU A 118 -13.09 4.55 -14.69
CA LEU A 118 -11.71 4.97 -14.51
C LEU A 118 -11.31 4.96 -13.04
N TYR A 119 -12.17 5.49 -12.18
CA TYR A 119 -11.86 5.72 -10.76
C TYR A 119 -12.84 4.95 -9.89
N ARG A 120 -12.38 4.35 -8.78
CA ARG A 120 -13.27 3.78 -7.76
C ARG A 120 -13.97 4.91 -7.01
N LYS A 121 -15.02 4.59 -6.27
CA LYS A 121 -15.67 5.55 -5.38
C LYS A 121 -14.67 6.16 -4.39
N THR A 122 -13.70 5.36 -3.95
CA THR A 122 -12.54 5.80 -3.16
C THR A 122 -11.79 6.95 -3.82
N GLU A 123 -11.30 6.80 -5.05
CA GLU A 123 -10.60 7.90 -5.73
C GLU A 123 -11.47 9.13 -5.93
N ARG A 124 -12.74 8.94 -6.31
CA ARG A 124 -13.69 10.04 -6.54
C ARG A 124 -13.87 10.90 -5.28
N LEU A 125 -14.00 10.26 -4.12
CA LEU A 125 -14.11 10.96 -2.84
C LEU A 125 -12.80 11.67 -2.44
N LEU A 126 -11.65 11.08 -2.74
CA LEU A 126 -10.35 11.73 -2.49
C LEU A 126 -10.14 12.95 -3.41
N PHE A 127 -10.66 12.93 -4.65
CA PHE A 127 -10.70 14.13 -5.51
C PHE A 127 -11.50 15.26 -4.87
N GLU A 128 -12.68 14.96 -4.31
CA GLU A 128 -13.52 15.93 -3.62
C GLU A 128 -12.80 16.54 -2.39
N GLN A 129 -11.87 15.79 -1.79
CA GLN A 129 -11.03 16.23 -0.68
C GLN A 129 -9.72 16.92 -1.12
N GLY A 130 -9.60 17.26 -2.41
CA GLY A 130 -8.48 18.01 -2.97
C GLY A 130 -7.20 17.20 -3.15
N LEU A 131 -7.31 15.87 -3.25
CA LEU A 131 -6.23 15.00 -3.70
C LEU A 131 -6.38 14.66 -5.20
N ALA A 132 -5.36 14.06 -5.79
CA ALA A 132 -5.37 13.59 -7.17
C ALA A 132 -4.84 12.15 -7.23
N PRO A 133 -5.60 11.17 -6.72
CA PRO A 133 -5.16 9.78 -6.69
C PRO A 133 -5.07 9.19 -8.10
N LEU A 134 -4.19 8.19 -8.26
CA LEU A 134 -4.00 7.51 -9.53
C LEU A 134 -5.09 6.47 -9.80
N SER A 135 -5.34 6.20 -11.07
CA SER A 135 -6.22 5.16 -11.56
C SER A 135 -5.47 4.12 -12.38
N PRO A 136 -5.75 2.82 -12.19
CA PRO A 136 -5.19 1.75 -13.04
C PRO A 136 -5.41 1.97 -14.54
N ILE A 137 -6.59 2.48 -14.90
CA ILE A 137 -7.03 2.61 -16.28
C ILE A 137 -6.56 3.93 -16.88
N LYS A 138 -6.79 5.04 -16.17
CA LYS A 138 -6.53 6.38 -16.66
C LYS A 138 -5.04 6.72 -16.67
N ASP A 139 -4.26 6.16 -15.74
CA ASP A 139 -2.82 6.43 -15.64
C ASP A 139 -1.95 5.26 -16.13
N MET A 140 -2.59 4.25 -16.73
CA MET A 140 -1.93 3.12 -17.40
C MET A 140 -1.01 2.30 -16.48
N ILE A 141 -1.31 2.26 -15.18
CA ILE A 141 -0.54 1.54 -14.15
C ILE A 141 -1.07 0.12 -13.87
N GLY A 142 -1.78 -0.49 -14.83
CA GLY A 142 -2.37 -1.82 -14.67
C GLY A 142 -1.36 -2.94 -14.35
N SER A 143 -0.08 -2.78 -14.72
CA SER A 143 0.97 -3.75 -14.35
C SER A 143 1.21 -3.77 -12.84
N GLN A 144 1.32 -2.59 -12.23
CA GLN A 144 1.52 -2.40 -10.79
C GLN A 144 0.27 -2.85 -10.03
N THR A 145 -0.91 -2.38 -10.48
CA THR A 145 -2.21 -2.73 -9.88
C THR A 145 -2.40 -4.24 -9.81
N THR A 146 -2.22 -4.95 -10.93
CA THR A 146 -2.39 -6.41 -10.95
C THR A 146 -1.35 -7.13 -10.10
N LYS A 147 -0.15 -6.57 -9.91
CA LYS A 147 0.88 -7.14 -9.03
C LYS A 147 0.53 -7.00 -7.56
N GLY A 148 0.10 -5.81 -7.12
CA GLY A 148 -0.39 -5.59 -5.76
C GLY A 148 -1.61 -6.47 -5.44
N MET A 149 -2.60 -6.48 -6.34
CA MET A 149 -3.80 -7.34 -6.19
C MET A 149 -3.45 -8.84 -6.16
N HIS A 150 -2.47 -9.29 -6.94
CA HIS A 150 -2.02 -10.68 -6.92
C HIS A 150 -1.40 -11.06 -5.58
N VAL A 151 -0.58 -10.18 -4.99
CA VAL A 151 -0.01 -10.37 -3.65
C VAL A 151 -1.12 -10.49 -2.60
N LEU A 152 -2.13 -9.62 -2.63
CA LEU A 152 -3.30 -9.75 -1.75
C LEU A 152 -4.00 -11.11 -1.94
N ALA A 153 -4.29 -11.48 -3.19
CA ALA A 153 -4.99 -12.71 -3.50
C ALA A 153 -4.22 -13.98 -3.11
N ARG A 154 -2.90 -13.91 -2.92
CA ARG A 154 -2.09 -15.05 -2.47
C ARG A 154 -1.82 -15.05 -0.98
N PHE A 155 -1.55 -13.88 -0.40
CA PHE A 155 -0.94 -13.79 0.92
C PHE A 155 -1.78 -13.02 1.94
N ALA A 156 -2.82 -12.29 1.53
CA ALA A 156 -3.69 -11.53 2.42
C ALA A 156 -5.13 -11.48 1.87
N ARG A 157 -5.77 -12.64 1.73
CA ARG A 157 -7.06 -12.77 1.02
C ARG A 157 -8.26 -12.26 1.81
N GLN A 158 -8.15 -12.16 3.13
CA GLN A 158 -9.28 -11.82 3.99
C GLN A 158 -9.43 -10.30 4.05
N ILE A 159 -10.62 -9.79 3.77
CA ILE A 159 -10.92 -8.37 3.96
C ILE A 159 -11.36 -8.19 5.41
N SER A 160 -10.53 -7.53 6.22
CA SER A 160 -10.86 -7.25 7.62
C SER A 160 -11.81 -6.05 7.75
N SER A 161 -11.60 -5.02 6.92
CA SER A 161 -12.46 -3.86 6.77
C SER A 161 -12.18 -3.19 5.42
N CYS A 162 -12.98 -2.22 4.99
CA CYS A 162 -12.73 -1.49 3.74
C CYS A 162 -11.30 -0.92 3.71
N GLY A 163 -10.51 -1.33 2.69
CA GLY A 163 -9.10 -0.98 2.51
C GLY A 163 -8.12 -1.65 3.47
N VAL A 164 -8.50 -2.75 4.11
CA VAL A 164 -7.62 -3.50 5.03
C VAL A 164 -7.74 -4.99 4.74
N TRP A 165 -6.63 -5.60 4.36
CA TRP A 165 -6.53 -7.02 4.04
C TRP A 165 -5.62 -7.74 5.02
N THR A 166 -5.84 -9.03 5.23
CA THR A 166 -5.07 -9.84 6.19
C THR A 166 -4.99 -11.31 5.78
N ASP A 167 -4.01 -12.03 6.32
CA ASP A 167 -3.96 -13.49 6.33
C ASP A 167 -4.76 -14.11 7.50
N GLY A 168 -5.27 -13.28 8.42
CA GLY A 168 -5.95 -13.70 9.65
C GLY A 168 -4.99 -14.06 10.79
N CYS A 169 -3.68 -13.85 10.59
CA CYS A 169 -2.61 -14.19 11.52
C CYS A 169 -1.70 -12.96 11.75
N SER A 170 -0.57 -12.88 11.03
CA SER A 170 0.52 -11.93 11.29
C SER A 170 0.69 -10.86 10.22
N LEU A 171 -0.12 -10.87 9.14
CA LEU A 171 -0.02 -9.90 8.06
C LEU A 171 -1.25 -9.00 8.01
N THR A 172 -1.04 -7.70 8.04
CA THR A 172 -2.03 -6.67 7.70
C THR A 172 -1.52 -5.87 6.51
N VAL A 173 -2.35 -5.74 5.48
CA VAL A 173 -2.01 -5.02 4.25
C VAL A 173 -2.96 -3.85 4.06
N LEU A 174 -2.40 -2.72 3.64
CA LEU A 174 -3.08 -1.46 3.41
C LEU A 174 -2.71 -0.92 2.03
N GLU A 175 -3.63 -0.17 1.45
CA GLU A 175 -3.34 0.66 0.28
C GLU A 175 -3.05 2.10 0.73
N THR A 176 -2.04 2.73 0.13
CA THR A 176 -1.70 4.15 0.38
C THR A 176 -1.10 4.75 -0.89
N TYR A 177 -1.13 6.07 -1.02
CA TYR A 177 -0.42 6.80 -2.07
C TYR A 177 0.53 7.85 -1.45
N PRO A 178 1.86 7.73 -1.60
CA PRO A 178 2.85 8.70 -1.13
C PRO A 178 2.59 10.12 -1.62
N SER A 179 2.15 10.27 -2.88
CA SER A 179 1.74 11.57 -3.45
C SER A 179 0.62 12.24 -2.64
N GLY A 180 -0.33 11.44 -2.14
CA GLY A 180 -1.41 11.90 -1.26
C GLY A 180 -0.95 12.33 0.13
N CYS A 181 0.30 12.03 0.51
CA CYS A 181 0.88 12.34 1.81
C CYS A 181 1.76 13.59 1.81
N GLN A 182 2.12 14.14 0.65
CA GLN A 182 3.12 15.21 0.52
C GLN A 182 2.77 16.50 1.28
N ARG A 183 1.48 16.79 1.47
CA ARG A 183 1.00 17.98 2.20
C ARG A 183 0.90 17.76 3.72
N SER A 184 1.06 16.53 4.20
CA SER A 184 0.94 16.21 5.62
C SER A 184 2.14 16.75 6.40
N VAL A 185 1.86 17.60 7.39
CA VAL A 185 2.87 18.09 8.34
C VAL A 185 3.35 16.94 9.21
N MET A 186 2.47 16.01 9.57
CA MET A 186 2.81 14.82 10.33
C MET A 186 3.80 13.91 9.58
N ILE A 187 3.52 13.58 8.31
CA ILE A 187 4.45 12.77 7.50
C ILE A 187 5.77 13.51 7.33
N ALA A 188 5.76 14.82 7.06
CA ALA A 188 6.98 15.62 6.96
C ALA A 188 7.83 15.54 8.24
N ARG A 189 7.19 15.60 9.42
CA ARG A 189 7.86 15.46 10.73
C ARG A 189 8.42 14.06 10.97
N LEU A 190 7.72 13.01 10.56
CA LEU A 190 8.22 11.64 10.67
C LEU A 190 9.40 11.41 9.71
N ARG A 191 9.26 11.90 8.47
CA ARG A 191 10.28 11.85 7.42
C ARG A 191 11.56 12.60 7.77
N SER A 192 11.50 13.67 8.57
CA SER A 192 12.69 14.45 8.95
C SER A 192 13.68 13.69 9.84
N ARG A 193 13.36 12.45 10.25
CA ARG A 193 14.25 11.57 11.02
C ARG A 193 15.27 10.83 10.14
N TYR A 194 15.08 10.82 8.83
CA TYR A 194 15.86 10.02 7.90
C TYR A 194 16.63 10.90 6.93
N ASP A 195 17.83 10.45 6.58
CA ASP A 195 18.56 10.98 5.44
C ASP A 195 17.86 10.59 4.13
N ALA A 196 18.17 11.30 3.05
CA ALA A 196 17.68 10.95 1.72
C ALA A 196 18.18 9.55 1.30
N LEU A 197 17.27 8.73 0.77
CA LEU A 197 17.52 7.33 0.39
C LEU A 197 18.07 7.19 -1.04
N GLY A 198 18.23 8.30 -1.76
CA GLY A 198 18.94 8.39 -3.04
C GLY A 198 18.14 7.96 -4.27
N HIS A 199 16.86 7.60 -4.13
CA HIS A 199 15.96 7.30 -5.25
C HIS A 199 14.49 7.53 -4.87
N GLU A 200 13.69 8.10 -5.77
CA GLU A 200 12.27 8.42 -5.53
C GLU A 200 11.45 7.21 -5.07
N ASP A 201 11.55 6.07 -5.74
CA ASP A 201 10.87 4.82 -5.34
C ASP A 201 11.13 4.42 -3.87
N LYS A 202 12.37 4.64 -3.38
CA LYS A 202 12.71 4.34 -1.99
C LYS A 202 12.10 5.37 -1.04
N GLU A 203 11.97 6.62 -1.47
CA GLU A 203 11.32 7.66 -0.68
C GLU A 203 9.81 7.43 -0.56
N ASP A 204 9.20 6.98 -1.65
CA ASP A 204 7.80 6.61 -1.72
C ASP A 204 7.53 5.36 -0.87
N ALA A 205 8.42 4.35 -0.94
CA ALA A 205 8.39 3.20 -0.05
C ALA A 205 8.56 3.58 1.44
N LEU A 206 9.48 4.48 1.80
CA LEU A 206 9.59 4.96 3.19
C LEU A 206 8.32 5.71 3.63
N THR A 207 7.71 6.49 2.75
CA THR A 207 6.43 7.15 3.05
C THR A 207 5.32 6.13 3.29
N CYS A 208 5.24 5.08 2.50
CA CYS A 208 4.32 3.96 2.73
C CYS A 208 4.55 3.30 4.10
N ALA A 209 5.81 3.02 4.46
CA ALA A 209 6.15 2.42 5.75
C ALA A 209 5.69 3.29 6.94
N LEU A 210 5.79 4.61 6.80
CA LEU A 210 5.29 5.56 7.82
C LEU A 210 3.76 5.57 7.89
N VAL A 211 3.04 5.39 6.77
CA VAL A 211 1.58 5.21 6.79
C VAL A 211 1.20 3.90 7.46
N ALA A 212 1.93 2.80 7.21
CA ALA A 212 1.72 1.53 7.91
C ALA A 212 1.89 1.68 9.43
N TYR A 213 2.93 2.41 9.88
CA TYR A 213 3.11 2.78 11.29
C TYR A 213 1.94 3.58 11.84
N LEU A 214 1.52 4.63 11.14
CA LEU A 214 0.40 5.46 11.58
C LEU A 214 -0.89 4.65 11.68
N TYR A 215 -1.12 3.71 10.76
CA TYR A 215 -2.30 2.84 10.84
C TYR A 215 -2.27 1.95 12.08
N ALA A 216 -1.11 1.38 12.42
CA ALA A 216 -0.97 0.50 13.57
C ALA A 216 -1.09 1.25 14.91
N GLU A 217 -0.41 2.39 15.03
CA GLU A 217 -0.21 3.07 16.32
C GLU A 217 -1.14 4.28 16.54
N GLN A 218 -1.57 4.94 15.47
CA GLN A 218 -2.25 6.25 15.50
C GLN A 218 -3.32 6.35 14.40
N ARG A 219 -4.15 5.30 14.27
CA ARG A 219 -5.09 5.14 13.16
C ARG A 219 -6.03 6.33 12.99
N GLU A 220 -6.37 7.00 14.08
CA GLU A 220 -7.22 8.20 14.10
C GLU A 220 -6.64 9.37 13.30
N LEU A 221 -5.32 9.42 13.10
CA LEU A 221 -4.64 10.43 12.29
C LEU A 221 -4.77 10.18 10.79
N LEU A 222 -5.27 9.00 10.38
CA LEU A 222 -5.54 8.65 9.00
C LEU A 222 -7.03 8.82 8.65
N ALA A 223 -7.29 9.23 7.41
CA ALA A 223 -8.64 9.31 6.88
C ALA A 223 -9.23 7.90 6.76
N SER A 224 -10.39 7.69 7.37
CA SER A 224 -11.11 6.42 7.34
C SER A 224 -12.12 6.40 6.19
N PRO A 225 -12.43 5.23 5.61
CA PRO A 225 -13.44 5.13 4.56
C PRO A 225 -14.81 5.55 5.07
N ALA A 226 -15.60 6.18 4.20
CA ALA A 226 -17.02 6.40 4.46
C ALA A 226 -17.77 5.05 4.43
N SER A 227 -18.89 4.96 5.16
CA SER A 227 -19.65 3.71 5.33
C SER A 227 -20.26 3.18 4.03
N ASP A 228 -20.36 4.02 3.00
CA ASP A 228 -20.94 3.71 1.71
C ASP A 228 -19.88 3.38 0.63
N ILE A 229 -18.60 3.33 0.99
CA ILE A 229 -17.54 2.81 0.13
C ILE A 229 -17.60 1.28 0.11
N PRO A 230 -17.76 0.65 -1.07
CA PRO A 230 -17.77 -0.80 -1.16
C PRO A 230 -16.44 -1.39 -0.67
N ALA A 231 -16.50 -2.41 0.19
CA ALA A 231 -15.30 -3.09 0.67
C ALA A 231 -14.52 -3.78 -0.46
N SER A 232 -15.22 -4.15 -1.54
CA SER A 232 -14.70 -4.69 -2.80
C SER A 232 -13.78 -3.70 -3.54
N GLU A 233 -14.04 -2.40 -3.43
CA GLU A 233 -13.22 -1.36 -4.05
C GLU A 233 -11.98 -1.04 -3.22
N GLY A 234 -12.05 -1.18 -1.89
CA GLY A 234 -10.95 -0.86 -0.97
C GLY A 234 -10.87 0.63 -0.62
N TRP A 235 -9.83 1.03 0.11
CA TRP A 235 -9.64 2.41 0.59
C TRP A 235 -8.16 2.78 0.61
N VAL A 236 -7.84 4.01 0.20
CA VAL A 236 -6.48 4.57 0.26
C VAL A 236 -6.30 5.29 1.59
N TRP A 237 -5.42 4.76 2.43
CA TRP A 237 -5.10 5.37 3.72
C TRP A 237 -4.14 6.54 3.53
N VAL A 238 -4.59 7.74 3.89
CA VAL A 238 -3.78 8.97 3.85
C VAL A 238 -3.95 9.76 5.15
N PRO A 239 -2.96 10.59 5.54
CA PRO A 239 -3.08 11.49 6.68
C PRO A 239 -4.25 12.46 6.54
N ARG A 240 -5.02 12.65 7.62
CA ARG A 240 -6.13 13.63 7.64
C ARG A 240 -5.66 15.05 7.39
N ASP A 241 -4.46 15.39 7.87
CA ASP A 241 -3.86 16.72 7.69
C ASP A 241 -3.33 16.96 6.25
N ALA A 242 -3.32 15.94 5.38
CA ALA A 242 -3.05 16.11 3.96
C ALA A 242 -4.30 16.45 3.12
N LEU A 243 -5.49 16.20 3.66
CA LEU A 243 -6.76 16.50 3.00
C LEU A 243 -7.05 17.99 3.07
N GLY A 244 -7.66 18.53 2.01
CA GLY A 244 -8.20 19.89 2.08
C GLY A 244 -9.22 19.97 3.21
N GLN A 245 -9.19 21.04 4.01
CA GLN A 245 -10.24 21.27 5.00
C GLN A 245 -11.58 21.25 4.24
N SER A 246 -12.43 20.27 4.56
CA SER A 246 -13.83 20.32 4.16
C SER A 246 -14.40 21.60 4.76
N GLY A 247 -14.69 22.59 3.91
CA GLY A 247 -15.36 23.82 4.30
C GLY A 247 -16.75 23.55 4.84
#